data_AF-A0A7R6WGR3-F1
#
_entry.id   AF-A0A7R6WGR3-F1
#
_cell.length_a   1.000
_cell.length_b   1.000
_cell.length_c   1.000
_cell.angle_alpha   90.00
_cell.angle_beta   90.00
_cell.angle_gamma   90.00
#
_symmetry.space_group_name_H-M   'P 1'
#
loop_
_entity.id
_entity.type
_entity.pdbx_description
1 polymer ?
#
loop_
_entity_poly.entity_id
_entity_poly.type
_entity_poly.pdbx_seq_one_letter_code
_entity_poly.pdbx_strand_id
1 'polypeptide(L)'
;MILPGVEIGHGAIIAAKSVVTHDVPPYAIVAGNAAKVVKMRFDDRTIRRLLALAWWHWPVDKIGRNLDAIRGANISLLEAAA
;
A
#
# COMPACT_ATOMS: atom_id res chain seq x y z
N MET A 1 -0.35 -12.49 -12.66
CA MET A 1 -1.73 -12.87 -13.01
C MET A 1 -2.58 -12.68 -11.77
N ILE A 2 -3.76 -12.07 -11.90
CA ILE A 2 -4.74 -11.90 -10.81
C ILE A 2 -6.01 -12.63 -11.26
N LEU A 3 -6.53 -13.53 -10.43
CA LEU A 3 -7.76 -14.26 -10.75
C LEU A 3 -8.99 -13.35 -10.56
N PRO A 4 -10.08 -13.59 -11.31
CA PRO A 4 -11.32 -12.82 -11.16
C PRO A 4 -11.88 -12.87 -9.73
N GLY A 5 -12.44 -11.76 -9.27
CA GLY A 5 -13.07 -11.64 -7.95
C GLY A 5 -12.10 -11.37 -6.79
N VAL A 6 -10.80 -11.24 -7.07
CA VAL A 6 -9.78 -10.92 -6.06
C VAL A 6 -9.70 -9.40 -5.84
N GLU A 7 -9.72 -8.98 -4.58
CA GLU A 7 -9.44 -7.61 -4.16
C GLU A 7 -7.97 -7.42 -3.76
N ILE A 8 -7.39 -6.28 -4.17
CA ILE A 8 -6.01 -5.91 -3.83
C ILE A 8 -6.04 -4.66 -2.97
N GLY A 9 -5.60 -4.79 -1.72
CA GLY A 9 -5.53 -3.69 -0.78
C GLY A 9 -4.54 -2.60 -1.19
N HIS A 10 -4.79 -1.37 -0.72
CA HIS A 10 -3.94 -0.22 -1.02
C HIS A 10 -2.49 -0.45 -0.59
N GLY A 11 -1.56 0.01 -1.42
CA GLY A 11 -0.13 -0.09 -1.14
C GLY A 11 0.44 -1.51 -1.18
N ALA A 12 -0.31 -2.52 -1.61
CA ALA A 12 0.20 -3.87 -1.79
C ALA A 12 1.28 -3.93 -2.91
N ILE A 13 2.20 -4.89 -2.78
CA ILE A 13 3.23 -5.18 -3.78
C ILE A 13 3.07 -6.64 -4.23
N ILE A 14 2.89 -6.83 -5.53
CA ILE A 14 2.79 -8.16 -6.15
C ILE A 14 4.10 -8.47 -6.86
N ALA A 15 4.82 -9.48 -6.41
CA ALA A 15 6.07 -9.88 -7.04
C ALA A 15 5.84 -10.34 -8.50
N ALA A 16 6.83 -10.13 -9.36
CA ALA A 16 6.78 -10.56 -10.74
C ALA A 16 6.46 -12.07 -10.86
N LYS A 17 5.70 -12.43 -11.90
CA LYS A 17 5.24 -13.82 -12.17
C LYS A 17 4.35 -14.45 -11.09
N SER A 18 3.82 -13.68 -10.14
CA SER A 18 2.87 -14.21 -9.15
C SER A 18 1.50 -14.51 -9.76
N VAL A 19 0.81 -15.52 -9.23
CA VAL A 19 -0.59 -15.84 -9.53
C VAL A 19 -1.40 -15.62 -8.26
N VAL A 20 -2.12 -14.50 -8.22
CA VAL A 20 -2.93 -14.10 -7.07
C VAL A 20 -4.27 -14.78 -7.15
N THR A 21 -4.53 -15.69 -6.21
CA THR A 21 -5.73 -16.53 -6.16
C THR A 21 -6.70 -16.17 -5.02
N HIS A 22 -6.30 -15.25 -4.14
CA HIS A 22 -7.08 -14.78 -2.99
C HIS A 22 -6.77 -13.30 -2.73
N ASP A 23 -7.62 -12.64 -1.94
CA ASP A 23 -7.48 -11.23 -1.59
C ASP A 23 -6.11 -10.91 -0.96
N VAL A 24 -5.58 -9.75 -1.33
CA VAL A 24 -4.28 -9.27 -0.86
C VAL A 24 -4.48 -8.16 0.18
N PRO A 25 -4.01 -8.34 1.43
CA PRO A 25 -4.15 -7.31 2.44
C PRO A 25 -3.44 -6.00 2.05
N PRO A 26 -3.92 -4.83 2.54
CA PRO A 26 -3.24 -3.57 2.33
C PRO A 26 -1.79 -3.63 2.79
N TYR A 27 -0.88 -3.03 2.01
CA TYR A 27 0.55 -3.00 2.29
C TYR A 27 1.25 -4.37 2.40
N ALA A 28 0.60 -5.47 2.02
CA ALA A 28 1.23 -6.78 1.95
C ALA A 28 2.15 -6.89 0.73
N ILE A 29 3.23 -7.65 0.88
CA ILE A 29 4.09 -8.09 -0.23
C ILE A 29 3.77 -9.56 -0.49
N VAL A 30 3.25 -9.88 -1.67
CA VAL A 30 2.88 -11.25 -2.05
C VAL A 30 3.76 -11.78 -3.18
N ALA A 31 4.04 -13.09 -3.15
CA ALA A 31 4.80 -13.76 -4.19
C ALA A 31 4.36 -15.22 -4.40
N GLY A 32 4.59 -15.75 -5.60
CA GLY A 32 4.42 -17.17 -5.93
C GLY A 32 3.16 -17.51 -6.72
N ASN A 33 2.95 -18.80 -6.96
CA ASN A 33 1.80 -19.35 -7.67
C ASN A 33 1.36 -20.64 -6.94
N ALA A 34 0.33 -20.64 -6.09
CA ALA A 34 -0.49 -19.51 -5.66
C ALA A 34 0.30 -18.47 -4.82
N ALA A 35 -0.03 -17.19 -4.98
CA ALA A 35 0.65 -16.10 -4.27
C ALA A 35 0.36 -16.15 -2.77
N LYS A 36 1.40 -16.03 -1.95
CA LYS A 36 1.32 -15.97 -0.49
C LYS A 36 1.96 -14.69 0.02
N VAL A 37 1.52 -14.22 1.19
CA VAL A 37 2.15 -13.10 1.89
C VAL A 37 3.57 -13.49 2.30
N VAL A 38 4.55 -12.76 1.78
CA VAL A 38 5.98 -12.91 2.11
C VAL A 38 6.32 -12.09 3.34
N LYS A 39 5.85 -10.83 3.38
CA LYS A 39 5.99 -9.91 4.50
C LYS A 39 5.05 -8.71 4.35
N MET A 40 4.89 -7.94 5.42
CA MET A 40 4.24 -6.63 5.38
C MET A 40 5.28 -5.53 5.06
N ARG A 41 4.89 -4.50 4.32
CA ARG A 41 5.77 -3.33 4.04
C ARG A 41 6.11 -2.55 5.31
N PHE A 42 5.16 -2.49 6.25
CA PHE A 42 5.24 -1.76 7.50
C PHE A 42 4.53 -2.54 8.61
N ASP A 43 4.64 -2.06 9.86
CA ASP A 43 3.89 -2.59 11.00
C ASP A 43 2.40 -2.19 10.95
N ASP A 44 1.54 -2.91 11.68
CA ASP A 44 0.09 -2.71 11.68
C ASP A 44 -0.34 -1.31 12.14
N ARG A 45 0.42 -0.65 13.03
CA ARG A 45 0.11 0.71 13.47
C ARG A 45 0.36 1.69 12.33
N THR A 46 1.49 1.56 11.64
CA THR A 46 1.82 2.35 10.46
C THR A 46 0.79 2.17 9.34
N ILE A 47 0.42 0.92 9.04
CA ILE A 47 -0.56 0.62 7.97
C ILE A 47 -1.90 1.30 8.26
N ARG A 48 -2.40 1.19 9.49
CA ARG A 48 -3.67 1.85 9.89
C ARG A 48 -3.61 3.37 9.74
N ARG A 49 -2.50 4.00 10.12
CA ARG A 49 -2.31 5.46 9.96
C ARG A 49 -2.33 5.86 8.48
N LEU A 50 -1.62 5.13 7.64
CA LEU A 50 -1.57 5.40 6.20
C LEU A 50 -2.94 5.21 5.52
N LEU A 51 -3.68 4.17 5.89
CA LEU A 51 -5.03 3.92 5.39
C LEU A 51 -6.03 4.99 5.84
N ALA A 52 -5.93 5.45 7.09
CA ALA A 52 -6.78 6.54 7.60
C ALA A 52 -6.47 7.88 6.92
N LEU A 53 -5.19 8.13 6.64
CA LEU A 53 -4.74 9.33 5.94
C LEU A 53 -5.22 9.36 4.48
N ALA A 54 -5.20 8.20 3.82
CA ALA A 54 -5.59 8.00 2.43
C ALA A 54 -5.08 9.10 1.47
N TRP A 55 -3.77 9.41 1.57
CA TRP A 55 -3.15 10.56 0.88
C TRP A 55 -3.36 10.56 -0.64
N TRP A 56 -3.61 9.40 -1.24
CA TRP A 56 -3.93 9.24 -2.66
C TRP A 56 -5.28 9.87 -3.06
N HIS A 57 -6.14 10.23 -2.09
CA HIS A 57 -7.37 10.98 -2.33
C HIS A 57 -7.21 12.50 -2.20
N TRP A 58 -6.01 12.99 -1.88
CA TRP A 58 -5.76 14.43 -1.78
C TRP A 58 -5.76 15.13 -3.14
N PRO A 59 -6.03 16.45 -3.19
CA PRO A 59 -5.82 17.23 -4.40
C PRO A 59 -4.38 17.10 -4.90
N VAL A 60 -4.20 17.04 -6.22
CA VAL A 60 -2.89 16.81 -6.85
C VAL A 60 -1.83 17.83 -6.40
N ASP A 61 -2.21 19.09 -6.20
CA ASP A 61 -1.30 20.14 -5.70
C ASP A 61 -0.80 19.84 -4.29
N LYS A 62 -1.67 19.28 -3.44
CA LYS A 62 -1.32 18.88 -2.07
C LYS A 62 -0.38 17.67 -2.10
N ILE A 63 -0.62 16.70 -2.99
CA ILE A 63 0.30 15.56 -3.20
C ILE A 63 1.67 16.08 -3.66
N GLY A 64 1.70 17.00 -4.63
CA GLY A 64 2.92 17.59 -5.18
C GLY A 64 3.79 18.24 -4.11
N ARG A 65 3.20 19.04 -3.21
CA ARG A 65 3.92 19.70 -2.10
C ARG A 65 4.47 18.73 -1.05
N ASN A 66 3.90 17.53 -0.95
CA ASN A 66 4.25 16.54 0.07
C ASN A 66 5.00 15.32 -0.50
N LEU A 67 5.48 15.38 -1.75
CA LEU A 67 6.14 14.26 -2.43
C LEU A 67 7.32 13.68 -1.65
N ASP A 68 8.12 14.53 -1.01
CA ASP A 68 9.28 14.08 -0.23
C ASP A 68 8.86 13.28 1.01
N ALA A 69 7.79 13.70 1.68
CA ALA A 69 7.22 12.97 2.82
C ALA A 69 6.61 11.63 2.38
N ILE A 70 5.94 11.58 1.23
CA ILE A 70 5.37 10.34 0.67
C ILE A 70 6.48 9.35 0.31
N ARG A 71 7.51 9.80 -0.41
CA ARG A 71 8.63 8.94 -0.85
C ARG A 71 9.52 8.50 0.30
N GLY A 72 9.77 9.39 1.26
CA GLY A 72 10.55 9.11 2.46
C GLY A 72 9.83 8.26 3.50
N ALA A 73 8.57 7.87 3.24
CA ALA A 73 7.69 7.17 4.19
C ALA A 73 7.60 7.88 5.56
N ASN A 74 7.67 9.22 5.56
CA ASN A 74 7.61 10.01 6.79
C ASN A 74 6.16 10.33 7.14
N ILE A 75 5.51 9.42 7.86
CA ILE A 75 4.08 9.50 8.19
C ILE A 75 3.78 10.70 9.08
N SER A 76 4.68 11.05 10.01
CA SER A 76 4.46 12.17 10.91
C SER A 76 4.38 13.50 10.15
N LEU A 77 5.19 13.68 9.11
CA LEU A 77 5.08 14.85 8.23
C LEU A 77 3.80 14.83 7.40
N LEU A 78 3.37 13.66 6.93
CA LEU A 78 2.12 13.53 6.19
C LEU A 78 0.90 13.83 7.06
N GLU A 79 0.90 13.39 8.32
CA GLU A 79 -0.18 13.71 9.26
C GLU A 79 -0.21 15.19 9.63
N ALA A 80 0.94 15.85 9.74
CA ALA A 80 0.99 17.30 9.96
C ALA A 80 0.46 18.11 8.76
N ALA A 81 0.50 17.53 7.56
CA ALA A 81 -0.03 18.12 6.33
C ALA A 81 -1.48 17.72 6.03
N ALA A 82 -2.08 16.82 6.82
CA ALA A 82 -3.41 16.25 6.60
C ALA A 82 -4.52 17.29 6.73
#